data_AF-A0AAN5CJW8-F1
#
_entry.id   AF-A0AAN5CJW8-F1
#
_cell.length_a   1.000
_cell.length_b   1.000
_cell.length_c   1.000
_cell.angle_alpha   90.00
_cell.angle_beta   90.00
_cell.angle_gamma   90.00
#
_symmetry.space_group_name_H-M   'P 1'
#
loop_
_entity.id
_entity.type
_entity.pdbx_description
1 polymer ?
#
loop_
_entity_poly.entity_id
_entity_poly.type
_entity_poly.pdbx_seq_one_letter_code
_entity_poly.pdbx_strand_id
1 'polypeptide(L)'
;VLALTTNSILLFIVFTSKRREIGSYRYLIATFACSDLIYTSIHWLVYPIPEMYGNAYLISGHNLIRSRVGPCLYCAVYSQAVPILTFHFLYRTFAIRSPHYLSKPKLFFGAMLLATIAVDLDGFFVMWVLFRPDEETLGKIAPFFAGNTSAPVIHRLETGPDHVQALYWSGATFEGPRWANLFGAFDMIVVISATYAIVIICSMLINEYLKMNAKSSKTACLHRQLFRSLVAQAIYPMITTYFPLAVCVFLPIFGLNFDWVPVLSPTMC
;
A
#
# COMPACT_ATOMS: atom_id res chain seq x y z
N VAL A 1 -3.90 4.64 17.82
CA VAL A 1 -3.68 5.77 18.78
C VAL A 1 -2.32 6.43 18.55
N LEU A 2 -1.19 5.72 18.66
CA LEU A 2 0.14 6.30 18.46
C LEU A 2 0.30 7.02 17.11
N ALA A 3 -0.09 6.38 16.00
CA ALA A 3 -0.04 7.00 14.67
C ALA A 3 -0.87 8.30 14.57
N LEU A 4 -2.10 8.30 15.11
CA LEU A 4 -2.95 9.49 15.14
C LEU A 4 -2.29 10.63 15.91
N THR A 5 -1.74 10.34 17.10
CA THR A 5 -1.07 11.34 17.93
C THR A 5 0.18 11.89 17.25
N THR A 6 1.05 11.02 16.74
CA THR A 6 2.32 11.41 16.11
C THR A 6 2.10 12.21 14.83
N ASN A 7 1.19 11.80 13.95
CA ASN A 7 0.90 12.55 12.71
C ASN A 7 0.17 13.86 12.97
N SER A 8 -0.69 13.92 14.00
CA SER A 8 -1.31 15.18 14.41
C SER A 8 -0.27 16.17 14.96
N ILE A 9 0.67 15.70 15.78
CA ILE A 9 1.80 16.51 16.26
C ILE A 9 2.67 16.95 15.08
N LEU A 10 2.96 16.06 14.13
CA LEU A 10 3.74 16.38 12.94
C LEU A 10 3.06 17.48 12.11
N LEU A 11 1.76 17.38 11.86
CA LEU A 11 0.99 18.42 11.18
C LEU A 11 1.02 19.74 11.96
N PHE A 12 0.82 19.70 13.27
CA PHE A 12 0.92 20.90 14.12
C PHE A 12 2.29 21.56 13.99
N ILE A 13 3.39 20.80 14.05
CA ILE A 13 4.76 21.31 13.87
C ILE A 13 4.95 21.89 12.46
N VAL A 14 4.46 21.20 11.42
CA VAL A 14 4.60 21.63 10.03
C VAL A 14 3.86 22.96 9.78
N PHE A 15 2.67 23.13 10.35
CA PHE A 15 1.88 24.36 10.21
C PHE A 15 2.38 25.51 11.08
N THR A 16 2.97 25.22 12.25
CA THR A 16 3.50 26.25 13.16
C THR A 16 4.95 26.66 12.87
N SER A 17 5.72 25.82 12.17
CA SER A 17 7.11 26.11 11.82
C SER A 17 7.22 27.24 10.79
N LYS A 18 7.87 28.35 11.20
CA LYS A 18 8.16 29.52 10.34
C LYS A 18 9.47 29.38 9.55
N ARG A 19 10.14 28.22 9.59
CA ARG A 19 11.44 28.02 8.90
C ARG A 19 11.25 28.04 7.39
N ARG A 20 11.66 29.14 6.76
CA ARG A 20 11.65 29.33 5.29
C ARG A 20 12.52 28.32 4.54
N GLU A 21 13.52 27.73 5.20
CA GLU A 21 14.44 26.73 4.64
C GLU A 21 13.75 25.43 4.19
N ILE A 22 12.58 25.10 4.75
CA ILE A 22 11.81 23.91 4.38
C ILE A 22 10.96 24.18 3.13
N GLY A 23 10.64 25.44 2.83
CA GLY A 23 9.96 25.86 1.59
C GLY A 23 8.75 24.99 1.22
N SER A 24 8.71 24.55 -0.04
CA SER A 24 7.64 23.69 -0.59
C SER A 24 7.66 22.25 -0.07
N TYR A 25 8.76 21.77 0.52
CA TYR A 25 8.88 20.40 1.04
C TYR A 25 7.90 20.13 2.20
N ARG A 26 7.46 21.18 2.89
CA ARG A 26 6.45 21.08 3.96
C ARG A 26 5.12 20.48 3.50
N TYR A 27 4.71 20.77 2.25
CA TYR A 27 3.46 20.26 1.71
C TYR A 27 3.54 18.74 1.47
N LEU A 28 4.71 18.26 1.08
CA LEU A 28 4.97 16.84 0.86
C LEU A 28 4.95 16.04 2.17
N ILE A 29 5.51 16.62 3.25
CA ILE A 29 5.39 16.05 4.61
C ILE A 29 3.93 16.09 5.08
N ALA A 30 3.23 17.21 4.87
CA ALA A 30 1.84 17.35 5.27
C ALA A 30 0.92 16.35 4.55
N THR A 31 1.09 16.16 3.24
CA THR A 31 0.32 15.16 2.49
C THR A 31 0.56 13.75 3.00
N PHE A 32 1.81 13.38 3.27
CA PHE A 32 2.12 12.07 3.87
C PHE A 32 1.45 11.89 5.22
N ALA A 33 1.51 12.88 6.11
CA ALA A 33 0.87 12.82 7.42
C ALA A 33 -0.66 12.75 7.32
N CYS A 34 -1.28 13.52 6.43
CA CYS A 34 -2.73 13.44 6.18
C CYS A 34 -3.14 12.07 5.64
N SER A 35 -2.38 11.52 4.68
CA SER A 35 -2.59 10.19 4.14
C SER A 35 -2.51 9.12 5.24
N ASP A 36 -1.52 9.19 6.11
CA ASP A 36 -1.34 8.24 7.22
C ASP A 36 -2.49 8.31 8.24
N LEU A 37 -3.02 9.51 8.50
CA LEU A 37 -4.22 9.69 9.31
C LEU A 37 -5.44 9.04 8.66
N ILE A 38 -5.67 9.27 7.37
CA ILE A 38 -6.79 8.65 6.62
C ILE A 38 -6.66 7.14 6.64
N TYR A 39 -5.46 6.60 6.36
CA TYR A 39 -5.16 5.18 6.42
C TYR A 39 -5.46 4.60 7.80
N THR A 40 -4.94 5.21 8.86
CA THR A 40 -5.16 4.73 10.24
C THR A 40 -6.65 4.74 10.62
N SER A 41 -7.39 5.78 10.20
CA SER A 41 -8.83 5.87 10.44
C SER A 41 -9.61 4.77 9.71
N ILE A 42 -9.31 4.53 8.42
CA ILE A 42 -9.98 3.49 7.63
C ILE A 42 -9.59 2.09 8.14
N HIS A 43 -8.32 1.86 8.46
CA HIS A 43 -7.86 0.61 9.07
C HIS A 43 -8.62 0.32 10.37
N TRP A 44 -8.84 1.33 11.22
CA TRP A 44 -9.65 1.14 12.44
C TRP A 44 -11.14 0.89 12.12
N LEU A 45 -11.74 1.64 11.18
CA LEU A 45 -13.15 1.50 10.83
C LEU A 45 -13.49 0.14 10.20
N VAL A 46 -12.58 -0.38 9.37
CA VAL A 46 -12.75 -1.64 8.66
C VAL A 46 -12.24 -2.80 9.51
N TYR A 47 -11.07 -2.66 10.15
CA TYR A 47 -10.29 -3.75 10.73
C TYR A 47 -10.15 -4.93 9.74
N PRO A 48 -9.41 -4.70 8.64
CA PRO A 48 -9.28 -5.65 7.55
C PRO A 48 -8.38 -6.81 7.94
N ILE A 49 -8.87 -8.04 7.81
CA ILE A 49 -8.07 -9.24 8.05
C ILE A 49 -7.94 -10.00 6.73
N PRO A 50 -6.73 -10.09 6.14
CA PRO A 50 -6.52 -10.90 4.96
C PRO A 50 -6.37 -12.38 5.34
N GLU A 51 -7.00 -13.24 4.57
CA GLU A 51 -7.04 -14.68 4.77
C GLU A 51 -6.79 -15.42 3.45
N MET A 52 -6.46 -16.70 3.58
CA MET A 52 -6.18 -17.59 2.47
C MET A 52 -6.93 -18.90 2.69
N TYR A 53 -7.53 -19.40 1.61
CA TYR A 53 -8.19 -20.70 1.63
C TYR A 53 -7.96 -21.43 0.31
N GLY A 54 -7.17 -22.51 0.36
CA GLY A 54 -6.76 -23.25 -0.82
C GLY A 54 -6.02 -22.34 -1.82
N ASN A 55 -6.62 -22.11 -2.97
CA ASN A 55 -6.12 -21.22 -4.03
C ASN A 55 -6.89 -19.89 -4.11
N ALA A 56 -7.51 -19.46 -3.00
CA ALA A 56 -8.23 -18.20 -2.90
C ALA A 56 -7.61 -17.25 -1.86
N TYR A 57 -7.59 -15.97 -2.19
CA TYR A 57 -7.37 -14.86 -1.27
C TYR A 57 -8.72 -14.30 -0.82
N LEU A 58 -8.83 -13.95 0.46
CA LEU A 58 -10.01 -13.37 1.07
C LEU A 58 -9.65 -12.16 1.94
N ILE A 59 -10.53 -11.17 2.00
CA ILE A 59 -10.41 -10.07 2.96
C ILE A 59 -11.78 -9.49 3.30
N SER A 60 -12.00 -9.24 4.58
CA SER A 60 -13.22 -8.62 5.11
C SER A 60 -12.94 -7.64 6.23
N GLY A 61 -13.91 -6.76 6.46
CA GLY A 61 -13.92 -5.84 7.59
C GLY A 61 -14.62 -6.47 8.79
N HIS A 62 -14.01 -6.33 9.97
CA HIS A 62 -14.50 -6.93 11.22
C HIS A 62 -14.99 -5.90 12.23
N ASN A 63 -14.79 -4.59 11.99
CA ASN A 63 -15.22 -3.54 12.90
C ASN A 63 -16.56 -2.89 12.46
N LEU A 64 -16.59 -1.58 12.21
CA LEU A 64 -17.82 -0.83 11.87
C LEU A 64 -18.28 -1.10 10.44
N ILE A 65 -17.35 -1.13 9.48
CA ILE A 65 -17.66 -1.33 8.06
C ILE A 65 -17.35 -2.78 7.68
N ARG A 66 -18.36 -3.64 7.83
CA ARG A 66 -18.24 -5.09 7.54
C ARG A 66 -18.63 -5.47 6.13
N SER A 67 -19.32 -4.58 5.41
CA SER A 67 -19.67 -4.82 4.02
C SER A 67 -18.43 -4.82 3.12
N ARG A 68 -18.57 -5.39 1.94
CA ARG A 68 -17.52 -5.47 0.90
C ARG A 68 -16.87 -4.12 0.57
N VAL A 69 -17.59 -3.02 0.78
CA VAL A 69 -17.07 -1.65 0.59
C VAL A 69 -15.90 -1.34 1.53
N GLY A 70 -15.89 -1.89 2.75
CA GLY A 70 -14.85 -1.66 3.74
C GLY A 70 -13.46 -2.06 3.24
N PRO A 71 -13.23 -3.35 2.90
CA PRO A 71 -11.96 -3.79 2.32
C PRO A 71 -11.57 -3.08 1.02
N CYS A 72 -12.56 -2.68 0.18
CA CYS A 72 -12.28 -1.91 -1.03
C CYS A 72 -11.75 -0.51 -0.71
N LEU A 73 -12.37 0.20 0.24
CA LEU A 73 -11.87 1.49 0.74
C LEU A 73 -10.51 1.35 1.40
N TYR A 74 -10.30 0.28 2.17
CA TYR A 74 -9.00 -0.02 2.76
C TYR A 74 -7.92 -0.17 1.70
N CYS A 75 -8.14 -0.97 0.66
CA CYS A 75 -7.16 -1.15 -0.41
C CYS A 75 -6.87 0.15 -1.18
N ALA A 76 -7.90 0.95 -1.47
CA ALA A 76 -7.74 2.26 -2.10
C ALA A 76 -6.80 3.16 -1.26
N VAL A 77 -7.13 3.34 0.02
CA VAL A 77 -6.35 4.19 0.93
C VAL A 77 -4.98 3.58 1.26
N TYR A 78 -4.83 2.25 1.22
CA TYR A 78 -3.53 1.61 1.37
C TYR A 78 -2.60 1.91 0.18
N SER A 79 -3.16 1.89 -1.04
CA SER A 79 -2.42 2.15 -2.27
C SER A 79 -1.92 3.59 -2.39
N GLN A 80 -2.53 4.56 -1.72
CA GLN A 80 -2.13 5.98 -1.74
C GLN A 80 -0.65 6.22 -1.35
N ALA A 81 -0.09 5.35 -0.50
CA ALA A 81 1.29 5.48 -0.01
C ALA A 81 2.31 5.33 -1.16
N VAL A 82 1.95 4.58 -2.20
CA VAL A 82 2.76 4.28 -3.38
C VAL A 82 3.12 5.54 -4.18
N PRO A 83 2.15 6.33 -4.70
CA PRO A 83 2.46 7.58 -5.40
C PRO A 83 3.06 8.62 -4.45
N ILE A 84 2.61 8.74 -3.21
CA ILE A 84 3.19 9.71 -2.26
C ILE A 84 4.69 9.43 -2.08
N LEU A 85 5.08 8.18 -1.83
CA LEU A 85 6.48 7.80 -1.71
C LEU A 85 7.27 8.12 -2.98
N THR A 86 6.75 7.75 -4.15
CA THR A 86 7.37 8.06 -5.44
C THR A 86 7.63 9.56 -5.61
N PHE A 87 6.63 10.41 -5.34
CA PHE A 87 6.76 11.86 -5.45
C PHE A 87 7.71 12.46 -4.41
N HIS A 88 7.86 11.85 -3.23
CA HIS A 88 8.91 12.22 -2.28
C HIS A 88 10.32 12.07 -2.86
N PHE A 89 10.58 10.94 -3.52
CA PHE A 89 11.86 10.68 -4.18
C PHE A 89 12.08 11.56 -5.41
N LEU A 90 11.03 11.77 -6.23
CA LEU A 90 11.10 12.65 -7.39
C LEU A 90 11.37 14.10 -6.98
N TYR A 91 10.69 14.61 -5.95
CA TYR A 91 10.91 15.96 -5.43
C TYR A 91 12.37 16.17 -5.03
N ARG A 92 12.95 15.21 -4.29
CA ARG A 92 14.36 15.27 -3.87
C ARG A 92 15.31 15.24 -5.07
N THR A 93 15.03 14.37 -6.04
CA THR A 93 15.84 14.26 -7.27
C THR A 93 15.82 15.58 -8.05
N PHE A 94 14.64 16.18 -8.24
CA PHE A 94 14.50 17.46 -8.93
C PHE A 94 15.12 18.62 -8.15
N ALA A 95 14.98 18.66 -6.82
CA ALA A 95 15.59 19.69 -5.99
C ALA A 95 17.12 19.72 -6.12
N ILE A 96 17.74 18.56 -6.30
CA ILE A 96 19.19 18.41 -6.39
C ILE A 96 19.70 18.61 -7.83
N ARG A 97 19.06 17.95 -8.81
CA ARG A 97 19.60 17.81 -10.18
C ARG A 97 18.96 18.75 -11.19
N SER A 98 17.71 19.16 -10.99
CA SER A 98 16.98 19.98 -11.95
C SER A 98 15.93 20.88 -11.28
N PRO A 99 16.37 21.94 -10.56
CA PRO A 99 15.48 22.78 -9.76
C PRO A 99 14.38 23.48 -10.58
N HIS A 100 14.58 23.62 -11.90
CA HIS A 100 13.60 24.20 -12.82
C HIS A 100 12.23 23.49 -12.77
N TYR A 101 12.17 22.18 -12.56
CA TYR A 101 10.88 21.47 -12.44
C TYR A 101 10.10 21.87 -11.18
N LEU A 102 10.79 22.31 -10.13
CA LEU A 102 10.19 22.81 -8.89
C LEU A 102 9.84 24.30 -8.95
N SER A 103 10.16 24.99 -10.04
CA SER A 103 9.73 26.39 -10.27
C SER A 103 8.20 26.53 -10.40
N LYS A 104 7.52 25.43 -10.77
CA LYS A 104 6.06 25.33 -10.89
C LYS A 104 5.49 24.39 -9.81
N PRO A 105 5.52 24.76 -8.52
CA PRO A 105 5.13 23.87 -7.44
C PRO A 105 3.68 23.40 -7.53
N LYS A 106 2.76 24.26 -8.00
CA LYS A 106 1.34 23.89 -8.18
C LYS A 106 1.16 22.72 -9.15
N LEU A 107 1.93 22.68 -10.24
CA LEU A 107 1.86 21.59 -11.21
C LEU A 107 2.40 20.29 -10.62
N PHE A 108 3.52 20.36 -9.87
CA PHE A 108 4.11 19.20 -9.21
C PHE A 108 3.17 18.57 -8.18
N PHE A 109 2.63 19.37 -7.26
CA PHE A 109 1.69 18.87 -6.25
C PHE A 109 0.33 18.48 -6.84
N GLY A 110 -0.11 19.13 -7.92
CA GLY A 110 -1.30 18.71 -8.68
C GLY A 110 -1.11 17.35 -9.34
N ALA A 111 0.05 17.10 -9.96
CA ALA A 111 0.39 15.80 -10.53
C ALA A 111 0.48 14.71 -9.45
N MET A 112 1.04 15.03 -8.28
CA MET A 112 1.05 14.11 -7.14
C MET A 112 -0.36 13.74 -6.70
N LEU A 113 -1.24 14.72 -6.51
CA LEU A 113 -2.62 14.49 -6.11
C LEU A 113 -3.39 13.66 -7.14
N LEU A 114 -3.24 13.97 -8.43
CA LEU A 114 -3.89 13.21 -9.51
C LEU A 114 -3.37 11.77 -9.57
N ALA A 115 -2.07 11.55 -9.41
CA ALA A 115 -1.49 10.22 -9.34
C ALA A 115 -1.99 9.43 -8.13
N THR A 116 -2.12 10.08 -6.96
CA THR A 116 -2.71 9.47 -5.76
C THR A 116 -4.16 9.05 -6.01
N ILE A 117 -4.99 9.96 -6.52
CA ILE A 117 -6.40 9.64 -6.83
C ILE A 117 -6.51 8.50 -7.85
N ALA A 118 -5.65 8.50 -8.89
CA ALA A 118 -5.67 7.46 -9.90
C ALA A 118 -5.34 6.07 -9.30
N VAL A 119 -4.31 5.99 -8.45
CA VAL A 119 -3.92 4.75 -7.79
C VAL A 119 -4.97 4.30 -6.76
N ASP A 120 -5.60 5.22 -6.04
CA ASP A 120 -6.69 4.90 -5.11
C ASP A 120 -7.91 4.31 -5.85
N LEU A 121 -8.28 4.91 -6.99
CA LEU A 121 -9.37 4.42 -7.83
C LEU A 121 -9.05 3.05 -8.43
N ASP A 122 -7.81 2.84 -8.84
CA ASP A 122 -7.31 1.56 -9.35
C ASP A 122 -7.36 0.47 -8.27
N GLY A 123 -6.82 0.73 -7.07
CA GLY A 123 -6.92 -0.19 -5.94
C GLY A 123 -8.36 -0.51 -5.53
N PHE A 124 -9.27 0.47 -5.59
CA PHE A 124 -10.69 0.22 -5.39
C PHE A 124 -11.27 -0.65 -6.50
N PHE A 125 -10.93 -0.39 -7.76
CA PHE A 125 -11.39 -1.14 -8.92
C PHE A 125 -10.97 -2.61 -8.85
N VAL A 126 -9.71 -2.90 -8.51
CA VAL A 126 -9.22 -4.28 -8.36
C VAL A 126 -10.06 -5.03 -7.32
N MET A 127 -10.27 -4.45 -6.14
CA MET A 127 -11.04 -5.11 -5.07
C MET A 127 -12.54 -5.21 -5.39
N TRP A 128 -13.13 -4.18 -5.99
CA TRP A 128 -14.57 -4.11 -6.22
C TRP A 128 -15.04 -4.92 -7.43
N VAL A 129 -14.26 -4.88 -8.52
CA VAL A 129 -14.60 -5.47 -9.82
C VAL A 129 -13.85 -6.77 -10.04
N LEU A 130 -12.52 -6.76 -9.95
CA LEU A 130 -11.72 -7.94 -10.30
C LEU A 130 -11.84 -9.04 -9.25
N PHE A 131 -11.79 -8.69 -7.96
CA PHE A 131 -11.92 -9.64 -6.83
C PHE A 131 -13.37 -9.75 -6.31
N ARG A 132 -14.34 -9.63 -7.23
CA ARG A 132 -15.74 -9.80 -6.91
C ARG A 132 -16.05 -11.29 -6.72
N PRO A 133 -16.66 -11.71 -5.61
CA PRO A 133 -17.14 -13.08 -5.47
C PRO A 133 -18.27 -13.36 -6.47
N ASP A 134 -18.19 -14.51 -7.14
CA ASP A 134 -19.26 -15.08 -7.95
C ASP A 134 -19.74 -16.40 -7.36
N GLU A 135 -20.78 -17.00 -7.96
CA GLU A 135 -21.41 -18.23 -7.46
C GLU A 135 -20.40 -19.39 -7.34
N GLU A 136 -19.48 -19.52 -8.29
CA GLU A 136 -18.44 -20.54 -8.26
C GLU A 136 -17.47 -20.32 -7.08
N THR A 137 -17.03 -19.07 -6.88
CA THR A 137 -16.17 -18.70 -5.75
C THR A 137 -16.85 -19.01 -4.42
N LEU A 138 -18.11 -18.59 -4.27
CA LEU A 138 -18.89 -18.82 -3.06
C LEU A 138 -19.10 -20.31 -2.79
N GLY A 139 -19.35 -21.11 -3.84
CA GLY A 139 -19.48 -22.56 -3.72
C GLY A 139 -18.20 -23.24 -3.23
N LYS A 140 -17.04 -22.85 -3.77
CA LYS A 140 -15.74 -23.42 -3.37
C LYS A 140 -15.29 -23.02 -1.97
N ILE A 141 -15.60 -21.80 -1.56
CA ILE A 141 -15.16 -21.27 -0.26
C ILE A 141 -16.23 -21.50 0.82
N ALA A 142 -17.44 -21.96 0.47
CA ALA A 142 -18.49 -22.31 1.43
C ALA A 142 -18.02 -23.20 2.60
N PRO A 143 -17.17 -24.24 2.42
CA PRO A 143 -16.68 -25.04 3.55
C PRO A 143 -15.86 -24.23 4.57
N PHE A 144 -15.11 -23.23 4.10
CA PHE A 144 -14.38 -22.31 4.97
C PHE A 144 -15.36 -21.47 5.82
N PHE A 145 -16.38 -20.90 5.18
CA PHE A 145 -17.40 -20.10 5.87
C PHE A 145 -18.36 -20.93 6.75
N ALA A 146 -18.49 -22.22 6.49
CA ALA A 146 -19.28 -23.15 7.30
C ALA A 146 -18.57 -23.58 8.59
N GLY A 147 -17.29 -23.24 8.76
CA GLY A 147 -16.48 -23.66 9.92
C GLY A 147 -15.96 -25.09 9.81
N ASN A 148 -15.92 -25.68 8.61
CA ASN A 148 -15.35 -27.02 8.39
C ASN A 148 -13.81 -27.03 8.45
N THR A 149 -13.20 -25.84 8.47
CA THR A 149 -11.75 -25.65 8.64
C THR A 149 -11.47 -24.71 9.79
N SER A 150 -10.42 -25.00 10.56
CA SER A 150 -9.93 -24.13 11.61
C SER A 150 -9.41 -22.83 11.01
N ALA A 151 -10.03 -21.71 11.38
CA ALA A 151 -9.60 -20.38 11.01
C ALA A 151 -9.42 -19.52 12.27
N PRO A 152 -8.46 -18.58 12.30
CA PRO A 152 -8.29 -17.65 13.41
C PRO A 152 -9.46 -16.65 13.54
N VAL A 153 -10.28 -16.51 12.48
CA VAL A 153 -11.46 -15.66 12.43
C VAL A 153 -12.72 -16.53 12.38
N ILE A 154 -13.77 -16.11 13.08
CA ILE A 154 -15.06 -16.80 13.06
C ILE A 154 -15.86 -16.34 11.84
N HIS A 155 -16.12 -17.29 10.95
CA HIS A 155 -16.85 -17.07 9.70
C HIS A 155 -18.30 -17.51 9.79
N ARG A 156 -19.15 -16.93 8.92
CA ARG A 156 -20.53 -17.36 8.71
C ARG A 156 -20.83 -17.43 7.22
N LEU A 157 -21.57 -18.45 6.80
CA LEU A 157 -21.96 -18.65 5.40
C LEU A 157 -22.65 -17.41 4.79
N GLU A 158 -23.52 -16.77 5.56
CA GLU A 158 -24.28 -15.57 5.15
C GLU A 158 -23.38 -14.38 4.83
N THR A 159 -22.19 -14.29 5.46
CA THR A 159 -21.24 -13.19 5.27
C THR A 159 -20.29 -13.42 4.10
N GLY A 160 -20.29 -14.61 3.49
CA GLY A 160 -19.42 -14.93 2.34
C GLY A 160 -19.46 -13.86 1.24
N PRO A 161 -20.64 -13.46 0.73
CA PRO A 161 -20.75 -12.44 -0.32
C PRO A 161 -20.22 -11.05 0.06
N ASP A 162 -20.11 -10.73 1.36
CA ASP A 162 -19.58 -9.46 1.84
C ASP A 162 -18.04 -9.44 1.88
N HIS A 163 -17.39 -10.57 1.67
CA HIS A 163 -15.93 -10.65 1.58
C HIS A 163 -15.48 -10.29 0.15
N VAL A 164 -14.35 -9.60 0.04
CA VAL A 164 -13.62 -9.54 -1.23
C VAL A 164 -12.90 -10.87 -1.39
N GLN A 165 -13.00 -11.48 -2.57
CA GLN A 165 -12.53 -12.84 -2.80
C GLN A 165 -11.88 -12.97 -4.17
N ALA A 166 -10.66 -13.51 -4.20
CA ALA A 166 -9.94 -13.80 -5.43
C ALA A 166 -9.59 -15.29 -5.48
N LEU A 167 -10.43 -16.10 -6.11
CA LEU A 167 -10.15 -17.51 -6.40
C LEU A 167 -9.43 -17.59 -7.76
N TYR A 168 -8.20 -18.08 -7.77
CA TYR A 168 -7.34 -18.02 -8.96
C TYR A 168 -7.57 -19.14 -9.98
N TRP A 169 -7.98 -20.32 -9.53
CA TRP A 169 -8.19 -21.50 -10.37
C TRP A 169 -9.55 -22.18 -10.10
N SER A 170 -10.28 -22.47 -11.18
CA SER A 170 -11.58 -23.17 -11.16
C SER A 170 -11.44 -24.67 -10.91
N GLY A 171 -10.27 -25.27 -11.14
CA GLY A 171 -9.95 -26.65 -10.78
C GLY A 171 -8.91 -26.74 -9.67
N ALA A 172 -7.97 -27.67 -9.83
CA ALA A 172 -6.72 -27.68 -9.07
C ALA A 172 -5.83 -26.48 -9.43
N THR A 173 -4.72 -26.30 -8.73
CA THR A 173 -3.73 -25.27 -9.08
C THR A 173 -3.31 -25.39 -10.54
N PHE A 174 -3.35 -24.28 -11.28
CA PHE A 174 -3.10 -24.21 -12.74
C PHE A 174 -4.20 -24.78 -13.66
N GLU A 175 -5.36 -25.12 -13.12
CA GLU A 175 -6.49 -25.64 -13.91
C GLU A 175 -7.68 -24.65 -13.93
N GLY A 176 -8.13 -24.25 -15.12
CA GLY A 176 -9.23 -23.30 -15.27
C GLY A 176 -8.86 -21.90 -14.72
N PRO A 177 -7.96 -21.15 -15.38
CA PRO A 177 -7.55 -19.82 -14.93
C PRO A 177 -8.73 -18.86 -14.81
N ARG A 178 -8.88 -18.26 -13.63
CA ARG A 178 -9.84 -17.18 -13.40
C ARG A 178 -9.18 -15.84 -13.73
N TRP A 179 -9.24 -15.50 -15.02
CA TRP A 179 -8.49 -14.38 -15.59
C TRP A 179 -8.70 -13.06 -14.88
N ALA A 180 -9.92 -12.70 -14.47
CA ALA A 180 -10.18 -11.43 -13.76
C ALA A 180 -9.35 -11.33 -12.46
N ASN A 181 -9.33 -12.40 -11.65
CA ASN A 181 -8.55 -12.44 -10.41
C ASN A 181 -7.04 -12.45 -10.69
N LEU A 182 -6.60 -13.20 -11.70
CA LEU A 182 -5.18 -13.21 -12.10
C LEU A 182 -4.72 -11.84 -12.62
N PHE A 183 -5.56 -11.13 -13.38
CA PHE A 183 -5.29 -9.76 -13.83
C PHE A 183 -5.23 -8.80 -12.65
N GLY A 184 -6.13 -8.93 -11.66
CA GLY A 184 -6.09 -8.08 -10.46
C GLY A 184 -4.82 -8.29 -9.63
N ALA A 185 -4.39 -9.54 -9.45
CA ALA A 185 -3.11 -9.83 -8.80
C ALA A 185 -1.91 -9.30 -9.62
N PHE A 186 -1.94 -9.49 -10.95
CA PHE A 186 -0.90 -8.98 -11.84
C PHE A 186 -0.80 -7.45 -11.81
N ASP A 187 -1.92 -6.76 -11.77
CA ASP A 187 -1.96 -5.30 -11.66
C ASP A 187 -1.29 -4.81 -10.36
N MET A 188 -1.64 -5.41 -9.21
CA MET A 188 -1.01 -5.09 -7.92
C MET A 188 0.52 -5.24 -7.92
N ILE A 189 1.05 -6.33 -8.51
CA ILE A 189 2.50 -6.53 -8.58
C ILE A 189 3.17 -5.51 -9.52
N VAL A 190 2.50 -5.11 -10.61
CA VAL A 190 3.00 -4.08 -11.54
C VAL A 190 3.07 -2.72 -10.84
N VAL A 191 2.01 -2.31 -10.13
CA VAL A 191 1.98 -1.02 -9.40
C VAL A 191 3.08 -0.96 -8.34
N ILE A 192 3.24 -2.02 -7.54
CA ILE A 192 4.28 -2.10 -6.50
C ILE A 192 5.67 -2.10 -7.14
N SER A 193 5.92 -2.94 -8.14
CA SER A 193 7.24 -3.07 -8.77
C SER A 193 7.66 -1.79 -9.50
N ALA A 194 6.75 -1.13 -10.22
CA ALA A 194 7.01 0.15 -10.87
C ALA A 194 7.44 1.23 -9.85
N THR A 195 6.78 1.25 -8.70
CA THR A 195 7.08 2.21 -7.62
C THR A 195 8.46 1.99 -7.04
N TYR A 196 8.79 0.75 -6.67
CA TYR A 196 10.12 0.44 -6.16
C TYR A 196 11.21 0.66 -7.22
N ALA A 197 10.92 0.40 -8.50
CA ALA A 197 11.85 0.71 -9.59
C ALA A 197 12.13 2.22 -9.67
N ILE A 198 11.10 3.08 -9.63
CA ILE A 198 11.29 4.54 -9.65
C ILE A 198 12.07 5.01 -8.42
N VAL A 199 11.75 4.46 -7.24
CA VAL A 199 12.46 4.75 -5.99
C VAL A 199 13.96 4.40 -6.11
N ILE A 200 14.29 3.23 -6.66
CA ILE A 200 15.66 2.77 -6.87
C ILE A 200 16.37 3.67 -7.92
N ILE A 201 15.71 4.00 -9.02
CA ILE A 201 16.27 4.90 -10.05
C ILE A 201 16.57 6.28 -9.47
N CYS A 202 15.61 6.91 -8.79
CA CYS A 202 15.79 8.20 -8.13
C CYS A 202 16.94 8.14 -7.11
N SER A 203 17.01 7.06 -6.33
CA SER A 203 18.09 6.81 -5.38
C SER A 203 19.47 6.78 -6.05
N MET A 204 19.60 6.05 -7.15
CA MET A 204 20.85 5.96 -7.91
C MET A 204 21.24 7.32 -8.49
N LEU A 205 20.30 8.06 -9.09
CA LEU A 205 20.52 9.38 -9.67
C LEU A 205 20.97 10.41 -8.62
N ILE A 206 20.37 10.38 -7.44
CA ILE A 206 20.79 11.23 -6.31
C ILE A 206 22.23 10.88 -5.92
N ASN A 207 22.54 9.60 -5.72
CA ASN A 207 23.87 9.16 -5.30
C ASN A 207 24.96 9.51 -6.34
N GLU A 208 24.68 9.32 -7.63
CA GLU A 208 25.56 9.69 -8.73
C GLU A 208 25.85 11.19 -8.73
N TYR A 209 24.80 12.02 -8.68
CA TYR A 209 24.96 13.47 -8.69
C TYR A 209 25.80 13.97 -7.51
N LEU A 210 25.61 13.38 -6.34
CA LEU A 210 26.34 13.73 -5.13
C LEU A 210 27.81 13.33 -5.21
N LYS A 211 28.14 12.16 -5.76
CA LYS A 211 29.54 11.76 -5.97
C LYS A 211 30.27 12.73 -6.88
N MET A 212 29.60 13.23 -7.91
CA MET A 212 30.20 14.14 -8.90
C MET A 212 30.30 15.59 -8.42
N ASN A 213 29.38 16.05 -7.57
CA ASN A 213 29.23 17.48 -7.26
C ASN A 213 29.39 17.85 -5.78
N ALA A 214 29.56 16.89 -4.86
CA ALA A 214 29.75 17.19 -3.45
C ALA A 214 31.13 17.84 -3.20
N LYS A 215 31.16 19.17 -3.09
CA LYS A 215 32.37 19.96 -2.83
C LYS A 215 32.87 19.90 -1.37
N SER A 216 32.11 19.33 -0.44
CA SER A 216 32.47 19.27 0.99
C SER A 216 32.10 17.92 1.62
N SER A 217 32.96 17.43 2.51
CA SER A 217 32.74 16.21 3.31
C SER A 217 31.48 16.29 4.17
N LYS A 218 31.11 17.47 4.66
CA LYS A 218 29.86 17.70 5.40
C LYS A 218 28.61 17.48 4.52
N THR A 219 28.62 17.97 3.29
CA THR A 219 27.52 17.80 2.34
C THR A 219 27.38 16.34 1.94
N ALA A 220 28.49 15.65 1.64
CA ALA A 220 28.48 14.21 1.34
C ALA A 220 27.94 13.36 2.51
N CYS A 221 28.35 13.68 3.75
CA CYS A 221 27.87 12.99 4.96
C CYS A 221 26.36 13.17 5.16
N LEU A 222 25.86 14.41 5.07
CA LEU A 222 24.43 14.72 5.22
C LEU A 222 23.58 13.97 4.19
N HIS A 223 24.00 13.94 2.92
CA HIS A 223 23.26 13.22 1.90
C HIS A 223 23.30 11.70 2.08
N ARG A 224 24.42 11.14 2.56
CA ARG A 224 24.51 9.71 2.89
C ARG A 224 23.57 9.33 4.05
N GLN A 225 23.44 10.21 5.05
CA GLN A 225 22.48 10.03 6.14
C GLN A 225 21.03 10.10 5.64
N LEU A 226 20.71 11.09 4.80
CA LEU A 226 19.39 11.22 4.18
C LEU A 226 19.04 10.00 3.31
N PHE A 227 20.00 9.47 2.56
CA PHE A 227 19.83 8.25 1.77
C PHE A 227 19.56 7.03 2.67
N ARG A 228 20.36 6.84 3.72
CA ARG A 228 20.19 5.72 4.66
C ARG A 228 18.83 5.78 5.38
N SER A 229 18.41 6.96 5.81
CA SER A 229 17.09 7.17 6.41
C SER A 229 15.96 6.81 5.43
N LEU A 230 16.14 7.13 4.15
CA LEU A 230 15.13 6.94 3.13
C LEU A 230 15.02 5.48 2.68
N VAL A 231 16.14 4.77 2.58
CA VAL A 231 16.17 3.31 2.39
C VAL A 231 15.50 2.60 3.57
N ALA A 232 15.80 3.03 4.81
CA ALA A 232 15.13 2.49 5.98
C ALA A 232 13.61 2.73 5.96
N GLN A 233 13.17 3.93 5.55
CA GLN A 233 11.75 4.27 5.39
C GLN A 233 11.05 3.44 4.31
N ALA A 234 11.75 3.02 3.25
CA ALA A 234 11.17 2.17 2.21
C ALA A 234 11.15 0.68 2.60
N ILE A 235 12.19 0.21 3.30
CA ILE A 235 12.32 -1.19 3.74
C ILE A 235 11.34 -1.52 4.87
N TYR A 236 11.08 -0.59 5.79
CA TYR A 236 10.24 -0.87 6.94
C TYR A 236 8.82 -1.29 6.54
N PRO A 237 8.04 -0.49 5.76
CA PRO A 237 6.71 -0.91 5.29
C PRO A 237 6.74 -2.14 4.39
N MET A 238 7.83 -2.33 3.64
CA MET A 238 8.02 -3.51 2.79
C MET A 238 7.99 -4.81 3.59
N ILE A 239 8.69 -4.83 4.73
CA ILE A 239 8.77 -6.02 5.59
C ILE A 239 7.52 -6.14 6.45
N THR A 240 7.06 -5.03 7.03
CA THR A 240 5.99 -5.11 8.03
C THR A 240 4.61 -5.28 7.42
N THR A 241 4.33 -4.59 6.32
CA THR A 241 2.94 -4.42 5.86
C THR A 241 2.74 -4.98 4.46
N TYR A 242 3.65 -4.72 3.52
CA TYR A 242 3.54 -5.24 2.16
C TYR A 242 3.84 -6.74 2.08
N PHE A 243 4.82 -7.25 2.83
CA PHE A 243 5.20 -8.67 2.76
C PHE A 243 4.09 -9.63 3.22
N PRO A 244 3.47 -9.47 4.41
CA PRO A 244 2.36 -10.34 4.80
C PRO A 244 1.19 -10.30 3.82
N LEU A 245 0.85 -9.10 3.32
CA LEU A 245 -0.23 -8.95 2.35
C LEU A 245 0.11 -9.60 1.00
N ALA A 246 1.35 -9.44 0.52
CA ALA A 246 1.83 -10.08 -0.70
C ALA A 246 1.80 -11.61 -0.57
N VAL A 247 2.18 -12.15 0.59
CA VAL A 247 2.05 -13.58 0.89
C VAL A 247 0.58 -14.01 0.75
N CYS A 248 -0.34 -13.29 1.38
CA CYS A 248 -1.77 -13.55 1.32
C CYS A 248 -2.36 -13.52 -0.10
N VAL A 249 -1.95 -12.56 -0.91
CA VAL A 249 -2.51 -12.38 -2.26
C VAL A 249 -1.87 -13.35 -3.26
N PHE A 250 -0.54 -13.50 -3.26
CA PHE A 250 0.18 -14.19 -4.33
C PHE A 250 0.41 -15.68 -4.10
N LEU A 251 0.60 -16.13 -2.85
CA LEU A 251 0.86 -17.54 -2.61
C LEU A 251 -0.31 -18.48 -2.95
N PRO A 252 -1.59 -18.09 -2.78
CA PRO A 252 -2.70 -18.93 -3.22
C PRO A 252 -2.73 -19.16 -4.74
N ILE A 253 -2.08 -18.30 -5.55
CA ILE A 253 -1.91 -18.54 -6.99
C ILE A 253 -1.14 -19.85 -7.24
N PHE A 254 -0.21 -20.20 -6.34
CA PHE A 254 0.56 -21.44 -6.39
C PHE A 254 -0.06 -22.57 -5.55
N GLY A 255 -1.26 -22.35 -4.99
CA GLY A 255 -1.93 -23.30 -4.10
C GLY A 255 -1.28 -23.42 -2.72
N LEU A 256 -0.49 -22.42 -2.31
CA LEU A 256 0.14 -22.37 -0.99
C LEU A 256 -0.72 -21.53 -0.03
N ASN A 257 -1.01 -22.08 1.14
CA ASN A 257 -1.83 -21.44 2.18
C ASN A 257 -1.09 -21.45 3.53
N PHE A 258 -1.23 -20.38 4.31
CA PHE A 258 -0.61 -20.20 5.61
C PHE A 258 -1.53 -19.51 6.63
N ASP A 259 -1.87 -20.24 7.69
CA ASP A 259 -2.82 -19.76 8.73
C ASP A 259 -2.23 -18.72 9.69
N TRP A 260 -0.92 -18.46 9.63
CA TRP A 260 -0.25 -17.46 10.48
C TRP A 260 -0.41 -16.02 9.97
N VAL A 261 -0.67 -15.83 8.67
CA VAL A 261 -0.75 -14.50 8.06
C VAL A 261 -1.92 -13.67 8.60
N PRO A 262 -3.14 -14.23 8.77
CA PRO A 262 -4.27 -13.50 9.35
C PRO A 262 -4.04 -13.09 10.81
N VAL A 263 -3.18 -13.81 11.54
CA VAL A 263 -2.82 -13.48 12.93
C VAL A 263 -1.80 -12.35 12.97
N LEU A 264 -0.82 -12.38 12.05
CA LEU A 264 0.28 -11.42 12.02
C LEU A 264 -0.15 -10.09 11.38
N SER A 265 -0.86 -10.13 10.26
CA SER A 265 -1.16 -8.94 9.45
C SER A 265 -1.83 -7.81 10.24
N PRO A 266 -2.89 -8.03 11.05
CA PRO A 266 -3.56 -6.95 11.77
C PRO A 266 -2.68 -6.26 12.83
N THR A 267 -1.61 -6.92 13.28
CA THR A 267 -0.67 -6.37 14.26
C THR A 267 0.49 -5.59 13.64
N MET A 268 0.77 -5.84 12.35
CA MET A 268 1.85 -5.18 11.61
C MET A 268 1.36 -4.05 10.68
N CYS A 269 0.05 -3.90 10.52
CA CYS A 269 -0.63 -2.88 9.71
C CYS A 269 -0.96 -1.60 10.46
#